data_AF-A0AAV7KDR9-F1
#
_entry.id   AF-A0AAV7KDR9-F1
#
_cell.length_a   1.000
_cell.length_b   1.000
_cell.length_c   1.000
_cell.angle_alpha   90.00
_cell.angle_beta   90.00
_cell.angle_gamma   90.00
#
_symmetry.space_group_name_H-M   'P 1'
#
loop_
_entity.id
_entity.type
_entity.pdbx_description
1 polymer ?
#
loop_
_entity_poly.entity_id
_entity_poly.type
_entity_poly.pdbx_seq_one_letter_code
_entity_poly.pdbx_strand_id
1 'polypeptide(L)'
;MAGRRVRDYEPWECSSIERDGNCLFRCLSKLILGSQEYHAKIRGEICRYMVSDGKDVINWYFNEVLTTPLSHHINSTSMSSNGSWAIDAELMQPLHYSRLISMLPTKFIERREA
;
A
#
# COMPACT_ATOMS: atom_id res chain seq x y z
N MET A 1 -27.39 -13.17 25.16
CA MET A 1 -26.44 -13.54 24.08
C MET A 1 -25.29 -12.54 24.12
N ALA A 2 -24.16 -12.90 24.73
CA ALA A 2 -23.00 -12.01 24.80
C ALA A 2 -22.25 -12.07 23.46
N GLY A 3 -22.19 -10.95 22.75
CA GLY A 3 -21.42 -10.85 21.51
C GLY A 3 -19.96 -11.18 21.78
N ARG A 4 -19.37 -12.07 20.98
CA ARG A 4 -17.92 -12.30 21.02
C ARG A 4 -17.24 -10.97 20.66
N ARG A 5 -16.57 -10.35 21.63
CA ARG A 5 -15.59 -9.31 21.35
C ARG A 5 -14.51 -9.93 20.47
N VAL A 6 -14.37 -9.42 19.24
CA VAL A 6 -13.18 -9.64 18.42
C VAL A 6 -12.00 -9.27 19.32
N ARG A 7 -11.04 -10.18 19.51
CA ARG A 7 -9.85 -9.87 20.31
C ARG A 7 -9.18 -8.67 19.64
N ASP A 8 -9.00 -7.60 20.40
CA ASP A 8 -8.19 -6.46 19.99
C ASP A 8 -6.76 -7.01 19.74
N TYR A 9 -6.36 -7.08 18.48
CA TYR A 9 -5.00 -7.48 18.12
C TYR A 9 -4.09 -6.30 18.44
N GLU A 10 -3.38 -6.39 19.56
CA GLU A 10 -2.30 -5.46 19.88
C GLU A 10 -1.21 -5.57 18.80
N PRO A 11 -0.73 -4.44 18.25
CA PRO A 11 0.33 -4.45 17.25
C PRO A 11 1.62 -5.02 17.87
N TRP A 12 2.31 -5.90 17.14
CA TRP A 12 3.56 -6.50 17.61
C TRP A 12 4.68 -5.46 17.79
N GLU A 13 4.68 -4.42 16.96
CA GLU A 13 5.64 -3.32 16.99
C GLU A 13 5.03 -2.08 16.32
N CYS A 14 5.17 -0.91 16.98
CA CYS A 14 4.80 0.38 16.42
C CYS A 14 6.05 1.24 16.22
N SER A 15 6.23 1.74 15.00
CA SER A 15 7.29 2.70 14.67
C SER A 15 6.70 4.07 14.37
N SER A 16 7.39 5.14 14.76
CA SER A 16 6.99 6.50 14.42
C SER A 16 7.21 6.78 12.93
N ILE A 17 6.20 7.32 12.25
CA ILE A 17 6.24 7.71 10.84
C ILE A 17 5.97 9.21 10.73
N GLU A 18 6.69 9.89 9.84
CA GLU A 18 6.47 11.32 9.61
C GLU A 18 5.05 11.59 9.07
N ARG A 19 4.40 12.63 9.60
CA ARG A 19 2.99 12.98 9.31
C ARG A 19 2.91 14.07 8.23
N ASP A 20 3.42 13.77 7.04
CA ASP A 20 3.56 14.71 5.91
C ASP A 20 2.68 14.37 4.70
N GLY A 21 1.67 13.51 4.87
CA GLY A 21 0.83 13.01 3.78
C GLY A 21 1.46 11.89 2.95
N ASN A 22 2.73 11.53 3.20
CA ASN A 22 3.39 10.37 2.59
C ASN A 22 3.45 9.15 3.53
N CYS A 23 2.67 9.17 4.62
CA CYS A 23 2.76 8.18 5.69
C CYS A 23 2.65 6.74 5.20
N LEU A 24 1.74 6.43 4.26
CA LEU A 24 1.63 5.08 3.68
C LEU A 24 2.94 4.64 3.00
N PHE A 25 3.49 5.48 2.12
CA PHE A 25 4.72 5.17 1.40
C PHE A 25 5.93 5.12 2.34
N ARG A 26 5.92 5.91 3.42
CA ARG A 26 6.94 5.86 4.48
C ARG A 26 6.84 4.59 5.30
N CYS A 27 5.63 4.10 5.60
CA CYS A 27 5.40 2.78 6.21
C CYS A 27 5.98 1.67 5.34
N LEU A 28 5.67 1.68 4.03
CA LEU A 28 6.20 0.71 3.08
C LEU A 28 7.72 0.79 2.97
N SER A 29 8.27 2.00 2.89
CA SER A 29 9.72 2.23 2.89
C SER A 29 10.37 1.67 4.14
N LYS A 30 9.80 1.95 5.32
CA LYS A 30 10.32 1.45 6.60
C LYS A 30 10.24 -0.07 6.69
N LEU A 31 9.14 -0.66 6.21
CA LEU A 31 8.91 -2.11 6.20
C LEU A 31 9.88 -2.86 5.28
N ILE A 32 10.09 -2.33 4.07
CA ILE A 32 10.88 -2.99 3.01
C ILE A 32 12.38 -2.72 3.19
N LEU A 33 12.74 -1.46 3.46
CA LEU A 33 14.11 -0.96 3.38
C LEU A 33 14.68 -0.54 4.74
N GLY A 34 13.90 -0.64 5.82
CA GLY A 34 14.32 -0.23 7.17
C GLY A 34 14.43 1.29 7.36
N SER A 35 14.16 2.09 6.34
CA SER A 35 14.26 3.56 6.33
C SER A 35 13.01 4.20 5.71
N GLN A 36 12.61 5.39 6.15
CA GLN A 36 11.50 6.14 5.55
C GLN A 36 11.91 6.94 4.31
N GLU A 37 13.22 7.14 4.08
CA GLU A 37 13.77 8.07 3.08
C GLU A 37 13.41 7.71 1.63
N TYR A 38 13.08 6.45 1.35
CA TYR A 38 12.78 5.98 0.00
C TYR A 38 11.29 6.03 -0.35
N HIS A 39 10.46 6.69 0.48
CA HIS A 39 9.01 6.78 0.28
C HIS A 39 8.63 7.32 -1.11
N ALA A 40 9.34 8.34 -1.61
CA ALA A 40 9.07 8.94 -2.91
C ALA A 40 9.36 7.97 -4.07
N LYS A 41 10.44 7.19 -3.95
CA LYS A 41 10.78 6.15 -4.94
C LYS A 41 9.71 5.06 -4.95
N ILE A 42 9.29 4.58 -3.79
CA ILE A 42 8.23 3.57 -3.67
C ILE A 42 6.91 4.07 -4.26
N ARG A 43 6.52 5.32 -3.97
CA ARG A 43 5.36 5.96 -4.58
C ARG A 43 5.43 5.93 -6.11
N GLY A 44 6.58 6.32 -6.67
CA GLY A 44 6.80 6.29 -8.12
C GLY A 44 6.71 4.90 -8.73
N GLU A 45 7.29 3.88 -8.09
CA GLU A 45 7.20 2.48 -8.54
C GLU A 45 5.76 1.98 -8.52
N ILE A 46 5.02 2.24 -7.44
CA ILE A 46 3.61 1.85 -7.30
C ILE A 46 2.79 2.53 -8.39
N CYS A 47 2.85 3.85 -8.51
CA CYS A 47 2.09 4.57 -9.54
C CYS A 47 2.41 4.07 -10.95
N ARG A 48 3.68 3.74 -11.24
CA ARG A 48 4.06 3.18 -12.53
C ARG A 48 3.45 1.82 -12.77
N TYR A 49 3.53 0.92 -11.78
CA TYR A 49 2.88 -0.38 -11.85
C TYR A 49 1.37 -0.25 -12.09
N MET A 50 0.73 0.76 -11.46
CA MET A 50 -0.70 0.95 -11.61
C MET A 50 -1.14 1.29 -13.04
N VAL A 51 -0.30 2.01 -13.78
CA VAL A 51 -0.60 2.43 -15.14
C VAL A 51 -0.03 1.50 -16.22
N SER A 52 0.90 0.60 -15.85
CA SER A 52 1.48 -0.40 -16.75
C SER A 52 0.97 -1.80 -16.45
N ASP A 53 1.69 -2.55 -15.62
CA ASP A 53 1.62 -4.01 -15.56
C ASP A 53 0.44 -4.47 -14.69
N GLY A 54 0.03 -3.66 -13.71
CA GLY A 54 -1.12 -3.90 -12.84
C GLY A 54 -2.43 -3.35 -13.38
N LYS A 55 -2.42 -2.69 -14.54
CA LYS A 55 -3.54 -1.90 -15.05
C LYS A 55 -4.85 -2.68 -15.10
N ASP A 56 -4.83 -3.94 -15.52
CA ASP A 56 -6.05 -4.75 -15.68
C ASP A 56 -6.67 -5.12 -14.32
N VAL A 57 -5.83 -5.56 -13.37
CA VAL A 57 -6.26 -5.90 -12.00
C VAL A 57 -6.79 -4.67 -11.27
N ILE A 58 -6.12 -3.54 -11.47
CA ILE A 58 -6.53 -2.26 -10.87
C ILE A 58 -7.81 -1.76 -11.50
N ASN A 59 -7.93 -1.76 -12.82
CA ASN A 59 -9.14 -1.33 -13.48
C ASN A 59 -10.33 -2.18 -13.04
N TRP A 60 -10.14 -3.50 -12.89
CA TRP A 60 -11.17 -4.36 -12.32
C TRP A 60 -11.55 -3.92 -10.91
N TYR A 61 -10.58 -3.73 -10.00
CA TYR A 61 -10.86 -3.29 -8.63
C TYR A 61 -11.57 -1.93 -8.59
N PHE A 62 -11.11 -0.98 -9.37
CA PHE A 62 -11.68 0.36 -9.44
C PHE A 62 -13.10 0.37 -10.01
N ASN A 63 -13.37 -0.41 -11.05
CA ASN A 63 -14.69 -0.47 -11.68
C ASN A 63 -15.68 -1.31 -10.86
N GLU A 64 -15.27 -2.48 -10.37
CA GLU A 64 -16.18 -3.46 -9.77
C GLU A 64 -16.33 -3.29 -8.25
N VAL A 65 -15.28 -2.80 -7.56
CA VAL A 65 -15.30 -2.63 -6.10
C VAL A 65 -15.52 -1.18 -5.72
N LEU A 66 -14.76 -0.25 -6.30
CA LEU A 66 -14.84 1.18 -5.97
C LEU A 66 -15.84 1.95 -6.83
N THR A 67 -16.44 1.32 -7.85
CA THR A 67 -17.39 1.94 -8.79
C THR A 67 -16.92 3.29 -9.34
N THR A 68 -15.60 3.47 -9.46
CA THR A 68 -14.95 4.72 -9.88
C THR A 68 -13.82 4.39 -10.85
N PRO A 69 -13.75 4.97 -12.06
CA PRO A 69 -12.65 4.70 -12.98
C PRO A 69 -11.28 5.08 -12.41
N LEU A 70 -10.26 4.25 -12.66
CA LEU A 70 -8.87 4.51 -12.23
C LEU A 70 -8.37 5.89 -12.68
N SER A 71 -8.68 6.30 -13.91
CA SER A 71 -8.31 7.62 -14.43
C SER A 71 -8.92 8.76 -13.64
N HIS A 72 -10.16 8.60 -13.19
CA HIS A 72 -10.83 9.58 -12.35
C HIS A 72 -10.17 9.65 -10.97
N HIS A 73 -9.81 8.50 -10.37
CA HIS A 73 -9.07 8.45 -9.10
C HIS A 73 -7.71 9.15 -9.19
N ILE A 74 -6.88 8.82 -10.19
CA ILE A 74 -5.55 9.42 -10.35
C ILE A 74 -5.64 10.94 -10.52
N ASN A 75 -6.59 11.41 -11.33
CA ASN A 75 -6.74 12.83 -11.63
C ASN A 75 -7.35 13.62 -10.45
N SER A 76 -8.37 13.07 -9.79
CA SER A 76 -9.07 13.76 -8.69
C SER A 76 -8.23 13.83 -7.41
N THR A 77 -7.39 12.83 -7.16
CA THR A 77 -6.56 12.77 -5.94
C THR A 77 -5.15 13.32 -6.14
N SER A 78 -4.76 13.63 -7.39
CA SER A 78 -3.38 13.99 -7.72
C SER A 78 -2.38 12.95 -7.16
N MET A 79 -2.69 11.66 -7.30
CA MET A 79 -1.92 10.56 -6.66
C MET A 79 -0.45 10.53 -7.09
N SER A 80 -0.15 11.05 -8.29
CA SER A 80 1.21 11.21 -8.80
C SER A 80 1.98 12.38 -8.15
N SER A 81 1.31 13.28 -7.44
CA SER A 81 1.91 14.44 -6.79
C SER A 81 2.41 14.12 -5.38
N ASN A 82 3.53 14.70 -4.97
CA ASN A 82 4.07 14.54 -3.63
C ASN A 82 3.10 15.12 -2.58
N GLY A 83 2.90 14.40 -1.47
CA GLY A 83 2.04 14.84 -0.37
C GLY A 83 0.55 14.51 -0.51
N SER A 84 0.08 14.00 -1.66
CA SER A 84 -1.31 13.55 -1.78
C SER A 84 -1.52 12.26 -0.99
N TRP A 85 -2.60 12.22 -0.21
CA TRP A 85 -2.94 11.08 0.64
C TRP A 85 -3.33 9.87 -0.21
N ALA A 86 -2.80 8.71 0.16
CA ALA A 86 -3.16 7.43 -0.44
C ALA A 86 -4.33 6.79 0.31
N ILE A 87 -5.09 5.94 -0.37
CA ILE A 87 -6.21 5.16 0.17
C ILE A 87 -5.91 3.66 0.07
N ASP A 88 -6.87 2.81 0.45
CA ASP A 88 -6.73 1.34 0.47
C ASP A 88 -6.33 0.75 -0.90
N ALA A 89 -6.70 1.42 -1.99
CA ALA A 89 -6.35 1.02 -3.35
C ALA A 89 -4.83 0.94 -3.57
N GLU A 90 -4.05 1.83 -2.96
CA GLU A 90 -2.60 1.84 -3.04
C GLU A 90 -1.95 0.76 -2.15
N LEU A 91 -2.61 0.33 -1.07
CA LEU A 91 -2.13 -0.76 -0.21
C LEU A 91 -2.24 -2.14 -0.87
N MET A 92 -3.22 -2.31 -1.76
CA MET A 92 -3.42 -3.56 -2.51
C MET A 92 -2.35 -3.76 -3.61
N GLN A 93 -1.68 -2.70 -4.05
CA GLN A 93 -0.71 -2.78 -5.16
C GLN A 93 0.61 -3.48 -4.80
N PRO A 94 1.26 -3.18 -3.65
CA PRO A 94 2.43 -3.93 -3.20
C PRO A 94 2.21 -5.44 -3.09
N LEU A 95 0.97 -5.89 -2.82
CA LEU A 95 0.63 -7.31 -2.69
C LEU A 95 0.52 -8.04 -4.03
N HIS A 96 0.27 -7.33 -5.12
CA HIS A 96 0.26 -7.90 -6.48
C HIS A 96 1.57 -7.64 -7.24
N TYR A 97 2.33 -6.62 -6.83
CA TYR A 97 3.62 -6.31 -7.43
C TYR A 97 4.72 -7.24 -6.91
N SER A 98 4.92 -8.36 -7.62
CA SER A 98 5.90 -9.41 -7.30
C SER A 98 7.32 -8.89 -7.03
N ARG A 99 7.73 -7.78 -7.67
CA ARG A 99 8.99 -7.11 -7.39
C ARG A 99 9.05 -6.45 -6.01
N LEU A 100 7.99 -5.79 -5.53
CA LEU A 100 7.92 -5.31 -4.14
C LEU A 100 7.90 -6.48 -3.16
N ILE A 101 7.20 -7.57 -3.50
CA ILE A 101 7.16 -8.78 -2.66
C ILE A 101 8.55 -9.41 -2.51
N SER A 102 9.33 -9.48 -3.59
CA SER A 102 10.72 -9.97 -3.53
C SER A 102 11.67 -9.06 -2.73
N MET A 103 11.27 -7.79 -2.50
CA MET A 103 12.01 -6.83 -1.68
C MET A 103 11.50 -6.79 -0.23
N LEU A 104 10.33 -7.35 0.06
CA LEU A 104 9.85 -7.49 1.44
C LEU A 104 10.81 -8.43 2.17
N PRO A 105 11.26 -8.08 3.39
CA PRO A 105 12.09 -8.97 4.17
C PRO A 105 11.41 -10.34 4.35
N THR A 106 12.15 -11.41 4.06
CA THR A 106 11.70 -12.82 4.05
C THR A 106 10.94 -13.24 5.32
N LYS A 107 11.18 -12.52 6.43
CA LYS A 107 10.50 -12.70 7.71
C LYS A 107 8.97 -12.59 7.66
N PHE A 108 8.40 -11.93 6.65
CA PHE A 108 6.94 -11.84 6.47
C PHE A 108 6.34 -13.06 5.74
N ILE A 109 7.13 -13.75 4.92
CA ILE A 109 6.69 -14.90 4.12
C ILE A 109 6.80 -16.20 4.92
N GLU A 110 7.85 -16.35 5.73
CA GLU A 110 8.12 -17.58 6.49
C GLU A 110 7.16 -17.84 7.68
N ARG A 111 6.38 -16.85 8.14
CA ARG A 111 5.50 -17.01 9.32
C ARG A 111 4.02 -17.23 8.99
N ARG A 112 3.67 -17.47 7.72
CA ARG A 112 2.33 -17.98 7.36
C ARG A 112 2.19 -19.50 7.55
N GLU A 113 3.30 -20.19 7.83
CA GLU A 113 3.32 -21.66 8.03
C GLU A 113 3.74 -22.08 9.45
N ALA A 114 3.68 -21.18 10.44
CA ALA A 114 4.00 -21.48 11.85
C ALA A 114 2.81 -21.22 12.78
#